data_AF-A0A6N6N2E3-F1
#
_entry.id   AF-A0A6N6N2E3-F1
#
_cell.length_a   1.000
_cell.length_b   1.000
_cell.length_c   1.000
_cell.angle_alpha   90.00
_cell.angle_beta   90.00
_cell.angle_gamma   90.00
#
_symmetry.space_group_name_H-M   'P 1'
#
loop_
_entity.id
_entity.type
_entity.pdbx_description
1 polymer ?
#
loop_
_entity_poly.entity_id
_entity_poly.type
_entity_poly.pdbx_seq_one_letter_code
_entity_poly.pdbx_strand_id
1 'polypeptide(L)'
;MTKKKNKISALKELIVQNKASGQPMVSSLVVAEHFKKQHKDVLKAINNLDCPKEFNGRNFAPVEYLDSKGEARPAVNMTRDGFSILAMGFTGKKAMEWKVKFLEAFNAMEKQLTPHIVPTKFSYVPLKPEELRGIKGLMKYWCYLDGITFNEAVAQVQTITRCPNMDEMDYGAAKMAWDFVLACISRVPSKSATPKCTEDDLAPVYGLLDYWEHWQKGAYAQRMEEMCKCMRIDSVQQLPESCLPHAVSGLWMKINIEIGRNDALQEARA
;
A
#
# COMPACT_ATOMS: atom_id res chain seq x y z
N MET A 1 -15.18 -7.42 35.26
CA MET A 1 -14.55 -7.61 33.93
C MET A 1 -15.23 -8.69 33.06
N THR A 2 -16.11 -9.53 33.62
CA THR A 2 -16.77 -10.68 32.96
C THR A 2 -17.90 -10.32 31.98
N LYS A 3 -18.72 -9.29 32.26
CA LYS A 3 -19.82 -8.86 31.35
C LYS A 3 -19.36 -8.29 30.00
N LYS A 4 -18.18 -7.65 29.94
CA LYS A 4 -17.65 -7.01 28.72
C LYS A 4 -17.01 -8.03 27.76
N LYS A 5 -16.34 -9.06 28.31
CA LYS A 5 -15.82 -10.21 27.54
C LYS A 5 -16.95 -11.05 26.92
N ASN A 6 -18.03 -11.32 27.66
CA ASN A 6 -19.19 -12.06 27.13
C ASN A 6 -19.94 -11.30 26.02
N LYS A 7 -20.00 -9.97 26.07
CA LYS A 7 -20.59 -9.17 24.98
C LYS A 7 -19.79 -9.22 23.69
N ILE A 8 -18.45 -9.26 23.78
CA ILE A 8 -17.55 -9.31 22.62
C ILE A 8 -17.52 -10.73 22.01
N SER A 9 -17.68 -11.80 22.80
CA SER A 9 -17.80 -13.16 22.24
C SER A 9 -19.10 -13.37 21.46
N ALA A 10 -20.22 -12.82 21.95
CA ALA A 10 -21.50 -12.88 21.26
C ALA A 10 -21.49 -12.14 19.90
N LEU A 11 -20.61 -11.15 19.71
CA LEU A 11 -20.45 -10.45 18.43
C LEU A 11 -19.64 -11.25 17.39
N LYS A 12 -18.74 -12.14 17.84
CA LYS A 12 -17.98 -13.03 16.93
C LYS A 12 -18.87 -14.08 16.26
N GLU A 13 -19.92 -14.52 16.94
CA GLU A 13 -20.89 -15.50 16.40
C GLU A 13 -21.76 -14.93 15.27
N LEU A 14 -21.82 -13.60 15.13
CA LEU A 14 -22.65 -12.91 14.13
C LEU A 14 -21.95 -12.76 12.78
N ILE A 15 -20.64 -12.99 12.71
CA ILE A 15 -19.80 -12.66 11.56
C ILE A 15 -19.21 -13.94 10.97
N VAL A 16 -19.63 -14.25 9.74
CA VAL A 16 -19.06 -15.30 8.91
C VAL A 16 -17.98 -14.67 8.03
N GLN A 17 -16.81 -15.30 7.90
CA GLN A 17 -15.79 -14.84 6.96
C GLN A 17 -16.09 -15.38 5.56
N ASN A 18 -15.99 -14.52 4.55
CA ASN A 18 -15.96 -14.94 3.17
C ASN A 18 -14.72 -15.82 2.94
N LYS A 19 -14.93 -17.07 2.52
CA LYS A 19 -13.83 -18.05 2.33
C LYS A 19 -12.84 -17.67 1.22
N ALA A 20 -13.26 -16.84 0.26
CA ALA A 20 -12.41 -16.43 -0.87
C ALA A 20 -11.66 -15.11 -0.59
N SER A 21 -12.29 -14.13 0.05
CA SER A 21 -11.69 -12.80 0.28
C SER A 21 -11.23 -12.55 1.72
N GLY A 22 -11.57 -13.41 2.68
CA GLY A 22 -11.36 -13.17 4.11
C GLY A 22 -12.22 -12.04 4.68
N GLN A 23 -13.10 -11.44 3.87
CA GLN A 23 -13.90 -10.29 4.27
C GLN A 23 -14.99 -10.71 5.27
N PRO A 24 -15.19 -9.96 6.36
CA PRO A 24 -16.29 -10.21 7.27
C PRO A 24 -17.66 -9.97 6.64
N MET A 25 -18.57 -10.91 6.91
CA MET A 25 -19.96 -10.87 6.46
C MET A 25 -20.92 -11.26 7.58
N VAL A 26 -22.18 -10.81 7.52
CA VAL A 26 -23.26 -11.19 8.44
C VAL A 26 -24.35 -11.95 7.69
N SER A 27 -24.88 -13.01 8.29
CA SER A 27 -25.97 -13.77 7.68
C SER A 27 -27.33 -13.09 7.85
N SER A 28 -28.16 -13.15 6.81
CA SER A 28 -29.57 -12.76 6.83
C SER A 28 -30.38 -13.43 7.95
N LEU A 29 -29.99 -14.63 8.40
CA LEU A 29 -30.62 -15.33 9.53
C LEU A 29 -30.41 -14.58 10.85
N VAL A 30 -29.16 -14.18 11.08
CA VAL A 30 -28.77 -13.38 12.25
C VAL A 30 -29.52 -12.05 12.23
N VAL A 31 -29.66 -11.42 11.06
CA VAL A 31 -30.44 -10.20 10.91
C VAL A 31 -31.93 -10.45 11.25
N ALA A 32 -32.54 -11.52 10.75
CA ALA A 32 -33.93 -11.84 11.02
C ALA A 32 -34.21 -12.02 12.51
N GLU A 33 -33.39 -12.84 13.18
CA GLU A 33 -33.49 -13.09 14.62
C GLU A 33 -33.42 -11.80 15.44
N HIS A 34 -32.41 -10.96 15.16
CA HIS A 34 -32.13 -9.80 16.00
C HIS A 34 -33.09 -8.62 15.76
N PHE A 35 -33.54 -8.41 14.52
CA PHE A 35 -34.58 -7.43 14.24
C PHE A 35 -35.99 -7.94 14.57
N LYS A 36 -36.11 -9.18 15.07
CA LYS A 36 -37.38 -9.87 15.34
C LYS A 36 -38.30 -9.83 14.13
N LYS A 37 -37.72 -10.07 12.95
CA LYS A 37 -38.41 -10.14 11.66
C LYS A 37 -38.42 -11.58 11.18
N GLN A 38 -39.41 -11.96 10.38
CA GLN A 38 -39.34 -13.27 9.73
C GLN A 38 -38.20 -13.25 8.71
N HIS A 39 -37.46 -14.35 8.59
CA HIS A 39 -36.33 -14.43 7.66
C HIS A 39 -36.76 -14.20 6.21
N LYS A 40 -37.94 -14.68 5.83
CA LYS A 40 -38.56 -14.39 4.53
C LYS A 40 -38.73 -12.88 4.26
N ASP A 41 -39.02 -12.08 5.28
CA ASP A 41 -39.21 -10.64 5.14
C ASP A 41 -37.86 -9.93 4.98
N VAL A 42 -36.80 -10.46 5.61
CA VAL A 42 -35.43 -9.97 5.43
C VAL A 42 -34.93 -10.28 4.02
N LEU A 43 -35.15 -11.50 3.52
CA LEU A 43 -34.81 -11.86 2.14
C LEU A 43 -35.57 -11.01 1.13
N LYS A 44 -36.87 -10.77 1.37
CA LYS A 44 -37.67 -9.87 0.55
C LYS A 44 -37.12 -8.43 0.58
N ALA A 45 -36.75 -7.93 1.76
CA ALA A 45 -36.15 -6.61 1.87
C ALA A 45 -34.84 -6.50 1.09
N ILE A 46 -33.97 -7.52 1.15
CA ILE A 46 -32.73 -7.58 0.36
C ILE A 46 -33.03 -7.59 -1.14
N ASN A 47 -33.97 -8.41 -1.59
CA ASN A 47 -34.34 -8.52 -3.00
C ASN A 47 -34.98 -7.23 -3.56
N ASN A 48 -35.59 -6.43 -2.68
CA ASN A 48 -36.23 -5.16 -3.04
C ASN A 48 -35.25 -3.97 -2.99
N LEU A 49 -33.98 -4.18 -2.61
CA LEU A 49 -32.98 -3.11 -2.66
C LEU A 49 -32.64 -2.80 -4.12
N ASP A 50 -32.97 -1.58 -4.55
CA ASP A 50 -32.56 -1.06 -5.85
C ASP A 50 -31.10 -0.61 -5.82
N CYS A 51 -30.21 -1.61 -5.92
CA CYS A 51 -28.76 -1.42 -5.91
C CYS A 51 -28.18 -1.72 -7.30
N PRO A 52 -27.16 -0.97 -7.76
CA PRO A 52 -26.41 -1.33 -8.96
C PRO A 52 -25.92 -2.78 -8.91
N LYS A 53 -25.95 -3.50 -10.06
CA LYS A 53 -25.58 -4.92 -10.13
C LYS A 53 -24.19 -5.22 -9.55
N GLU A 54 -23.22 -4.36 -9.81
CA GLU A 54 -21.87 -4.47 -9.25
C GLU A 54 -21.85 -4.37 -7.73
N PHE A 55 -22.63 -3.45 -7.16
CA PHE A 55 -22.76 -3.31 -5.72
C PHE A 55 -23.39 -4.56 -5.13
N ASN A 56 -24.45 -5.08 -5.76
CA ASN A 56 -25.15 -6.26 -5.29
C ASN A 56 -24.22 -7.48 -5.24
N GLY A 57 -23.53 -7.76 -6.34
CA GLY A 57 -22.60 -8.90 -6.44
C GLY A 57 -21.40 -8.84 -5.49
N ARG A 58 -20.98 -7.65 -5.05
CA ARG A 58 -19.89 -7.48 -4.08
C ARG A 58 -20.36 -7.58 -2.63
N ASN A 59 -21.60 -7.19 -2.34
CA ASN A 59 -22.06 -6.98 -0.97
C ASN A 59 -23.09 -7.99 -0.47
N PHE A 60 -23.72 -8.75 -1.35
CA PHE A 60 -24.72 -9.77 -1.01
C PHE A 60 -24.34 -11.11 -1.68
N ALA A 61 -23.90 -12.06 -0.86
CA ALA A 61 -23.52 -13.39 -1.30
C ALA A 61 -24.64 -14.39 -0.98
N PRO A 62 -25.31 -14.98 -1.99
CA PRO A 62 -26.27 -16.05 -1.77
C PRO A 62 -25.58 -17.28 -1.18
N VAL A 63 -26.20 -17.88 -0.17
CA VAL A 63 -25.75 -19.09 0.51
C VAL A 63 -26.94 -19.97 0.85
N GLU A 64 -26.69 -21.23 1.18
CA GLU A 64 -27.71 -22.14 1.69
C GLU A 64 -27.38 -22.55 3.13
N TYR A 65 -28.41 -22.81 3.92
CA TYR A 65 -28.29 -23.38 5.25
C TYR A 65 -29.30 -24.50 5.43
N LEU A 66 -29.03 -25.41 6.37
CA LEU A 66 -29.98 -26.46 6.75
C LEU A 66 -30.87 -25.93 7.88
N ASP A 67 -32.18 -26.05 7.71
CA ASP A 67 -33.12 -25.71 8.78
C ASP A 67 -33.23 -26.82 9.84
N SER A 68 -34.07 -26.60 10.85
CA SER A 68 -34.26 -27.57 11.95
C SER A 68 -34.87 -28.90 11.52
N LYS A 69 -35.38 -29.00 10.28
CA LYS A 69 -35.90 -30.23 9.67
C LYS A 69 -34.88 -30.87 8.72
N GLY A 70 -33.69 -30.28 8.57
CA GLY A 70 -32.65 -30.75 7.66
C GLY A 70 -32.89 -30.35 6.20
N GLU A 71 -33.82 -29.43 5.92
CA GLU A 71 -34.08 -28.96 4.56
C GLU A 71 -33.15 -27.81 4.19
N ALA A 72 -32.64 -27.80 2.96
CA ALA A 72 -31.83 -26.69 2.45
C ALA A 72 -32.72 -25.46 2.19
N ARG A 73 -32.34 -24.32 2.78
CA ARG A 73 -33.04 -23.04 2.69
C ARG A 73 -32.07 -21.94 2.25
N PRO A 74 -32.53 -20.97 1.42
CA PRO A 74 -31.67 -19.89 0.97
C PRO A 74 -31.43 -18.87 2.09
N ALA A 75 -30.22 -18.34 2.15
CA ALA A 75 -29.82 -17.23 2.99
C ALA A 75 -28.86 -16.31 2.20
N VAL A 76 -28.60 -15.12 2.74
CA VAL A 76 -27.65 -14.17 2.15
C VAL A 76 -26.63 -13.77 3.20
N ASN A 77 -25.35 -13.85 2.87
CA ASN A 77 -24.26 -13.27 3.64
C ASN A 77 -23.96 -11.86 3.11
N MET A 78 -23.86 -10.89 4.01
CA MET A 78 -23.79 -9.47 3.66
C MET A 78 -22.53 -8.82 4.22
N THR A 79 -21.85 -8.00 3.43
CA THR A 79 -20.74 -7.15 3.93
C THR A 79 -21.28 -6.04 4.84
N ARG A 80 -20.38 -5.25 5.46
CA ARG A 80 -20.78 -4.02 6.18
C ARG A 80 -21.65 -3.12 5.32
N ASP A 81 -21.22 -2.88 4.09
CA ASP A 81 -21.85 -1.87 3.24
C ASP A 81 -23.22 -2.38 2.75
N GLY A 82 -23.32 -3.67 2.43
CA GLY A 82 -24.60 -4.33 2.14
C GLY A 82 -25.57 -4.28 3.33
N PHE A 83 -25.11 -4.62 4.53
CA PHE A 83 -25.93 -4.52 5.73
C PHE A 83 -26.33 -3.07 6.04
N SER A 84 -25.43 -2.10 5.86
CA SER A 84 -25.70 -0.69 6.14
C SER A 84 -26.88 -0.18 5.31
N ILE A 85 -26.91 -0.52 4.02
CA ILE A 85 -28.04 -0.18 3.14
C ILE A 85 -29.32 -0.87 3.60
N LEU A 86 -29.27 -2.18 3.87
CA LEU A 86 -30.44 -2.92 4.37
C LEU A 86 -30.99 -2.30 5.67
N ALA A 87 -30.10 -1.94 6.59
CA ALA A 87 -30.47 -1.41 7.89
C ALA A 87 -31.07 0.01 7.81
N MET A 88 -30.79 0.79 6.77
CA MET A 88 -31.46 2.08 6.55
C MET A 88 -32.98 1.92 6.43
N GLY A 89 -33.46 0.81 5.85
CA GLY A 89 -34.88 0.48 5.75
C GLY A 89 -35.52 -0.02 7.05
N PHE A 90 -34.73 -0.31 8.09
CA PHE A 90 -35.25 -0.77 9.39
C PHE A 90 -35.43 0.40 10.37
N THR A 91 -36.64 0.52 10.90
CA THR A 91 -37.04 1.58 11.86
C THR A 91 -37.39 1.01 13.24
N GLY A 92 -37.37 1.87 14.27
CA GLY A 92 -37.73 1.53 15.65
C GLY A 92 -36.55 1.43 16.62
N LYS A 93 -36.84 1.48 17.93
CA LYS A 93 -35.83 1.55 19.02
C LYS A 93 -34.85 0.38 19.01
N LYS A 94 -35.36 -0.85 18.82
CA LYS A 94 -34.52 -2.07 18.72
C LYS A 94 -33.65 -2.09 17.48
N ALA A 95 -34.14 -1.55 16.36
CA ALA A 95 -33.38 -1.42 15.13
C ALA A 95 -32.17 -0.49 15.33
N MET A 96 -32.36 0.64 16.03
CA MET A 96 -31.26 1.56 16.33
C MET A 96 -30.21 0.96 17.25
N GLU A 97 -30.60 0.29 18.33
CA GLU A 97 -29.66 -0.42 19.22
C GLU A 97 -28.82 -1.43 18.44
N TRP A 98 -29.42 -2.10 17.47
CA TRP A 98 -28.73 -3.07 16.63
C TRP A 98 -27.81 -2.42 15.59
N LYS A 99 -28.23 -1.31 14.96
CA LYS A 99 -27.35 -0.53 14.07
C LYS A 99 -26.06 -0.13 14.78
N VAL A 100 -26.17 0.34 16.03
CA VAL A 100 -25.01 0.69 16.86
C VAL A 100 -24.16 -0.54 17.17
N LYS A 101 -24.75 -1.66 17.61
CA LYS A 101 -23.99 -2.89 17.92
C LYS A 101 -23.28 -3.47 16.70
N PHE A 102 -23.93 -3.46 15.54
CA PHE A 102 -23.33 -3.92 14.29
C PHE A 102 -22.13 -3.05 13.90
N LEU A 103 -22.28 -1.73 14.01
CA LEU A 103 -21.19 -0.78 13.79
C LEU A 103 -20.04 -1.02 14.77
N GLU A 104 -20.33 -1.22 16.05
CA GLU A 104 -19.32 -1.53 17.09
C GLU A 104 -18.57 -2.85 16.81
N ALA A 105 -19.30 -3.90 16.42
CA ALA A 105 -18.72 -5.19 16.09
C ALA A 105 -17.79 -5.10 14.87
N PHE A 106 -18.21 -4.34 13.86
CA PHE A 106 -17.40 -4.12 12.68
C PHE A 106 -16.16 -3.30 13.00
N ASN A 107 -16.29 -2.20 13.73
CA ASN A 107 -15.15 -1.37 14.18
C ASN A 107 -14.16 -2.18 15.04
N ALA A 108 -14.66 -3.10 15.87
CA ALA A 108 -13.82 -3.99 16.67
C ALA A 108 -13.03 -4.99 15.82
N MET A 109 -13.62 -5.48 14.73
CA MET A 109 -12.93 -6.35 13.78
C MET A 109 -11.95 -5.59 12.90
N GLU A 110 -12.33 -4.41 12.43
CA GLU A 110 -11.44 -3.51 11.69
C GLU A 110 -10.18 -3.23 12.53
N LYS A 111 -10.32 -2.94 13.84
CA LYS A 111 -9.19 -2.81 14.78
C LYS A 111 -8.32 -4.07 14.93
N GLN A 112 -8.88 -5.27 14.74
CA GLN A 112 -8.11 -6.52 14.81
C GLN A 112 -7.40 -6.84 13.50
N LEU A 113 -7.97 -6.42 12.37
CA LEU A 113 -7.38 -6.57 11.04
C LEU A 113 -6.42 -5.43 10.69
N THR A 114 -6.57 -4.27 11.34
CA THR A 114 -5.58 -3.20 11.28
C THR A 114 -4.30 -3.75 11.92
N PRO A 115 -3.14 -3.73 11.21
CA PRO A 115 -1.90 -4.21 11.78
C PRO A 115 -1.69 -3.52 13.13
N HIS A 116 -1.49 -4.31 14.17
CA HIS A 116 -1.22 -3.78 15.50
C HIS A 116 0.01 -2.89 15.41
N ILE A 117 -0.21 -1.57 15.51
CA ILE A 117 0.85 -0.61 15.78
C ILE A 117 1.34 -0.98 17.17
N VAL A 118 2.45 -1.73 17.23
CA VAL A 118 3.12 -2.04 18.48
C VAL A 118 3.46 -0.70 19.12
N PRO A 119 3.02 -0.40 20.37
CA PRO A 119 3.33 0.88 20.99
C PRO A 119 4.85 1.01 21.08
N THR A 120 5.41 1.86 20.22
CA THR A 120 6.84 2.15 20.23
C THR A 120 7.13 3.10 21.37
N LYS A 121 8.33 2.99 21.95
CA LYS A 121 8.83 4.01 22.89
C LYS A 121 9.00 5.40 22.23
N PHE A 122 8.99 5.45 20.89
CA PHE A 122 9.14 6.66 20.11
C PHE A 122 7.78 7.27 19.82
N SER A 123 7.64 8.56 20.08
CA SER A 123 6.50 9.36 19.63
C SER A 123 6.61 9.57 18.13
N TYR A 124 5.63 9.09 17.39
CA TYR A 124 5.48 9.37 15.97
C TYR A 124 4.99 10.80 15.79
N VAL A 125 5.89 11.72 15.48
CA VAL A 125 5.56 13.10 15.09
C VAL A 125 5.65 13.17 13.57
N PRO A 126 4.54 13.48 12.87
CA PRO A 126 4.59 13.71 11.44
C PRO A 126 5.60 14.79 11.09
N LEU A 127 6.35 14.57 10.02
CA LEU A 127 7.24 15.57 9.45
C LEU A 127 6.42 16.78 8.98
N LYS A 128 7.09 17.93 8.94
CA LYS A 128 6.45 19.14 8.43
C LYS A 128 6.24 19.03 6.90
N PRO A 129 5.22 19.69 6.33
CA PRO A 129 4.93 19.63 4.90
C PRO A 129 6.13 19.99 4.00
N GLU A 130 6.98 20.92 4.43
CA GLU A 130 8.21 21.29 3.74
C GLU A 130 9.24 20.17 3.65
N GLU A 131 9.34 19.32 4.68
CA GLU A 131 10.24 18.16 4.70
C GLU A 131 9.70 17.05 3.79
N LEU A 132 8.38 16.83 3.83
CA LEU A 132 7.69 15.89 2.93
C LEU A 132 7.73 16.31 1.46
N ARG A 133 7.89 17.62 1.18
CA ARG A 133 8.02 18.13 -0.19
C ARG A 133 9.27 17.55 -0.88
N GLY A 134 10.37 17.38 -0.16
CA GLY A 134 11.61 16.84 -0.70
C GLY A 134 11.43 15.41 -1.21
N ILE A 135 10.87 14.53 -0.37
CA ILE A 135 10.65 13.13 -0.76
C ILE A 135 9.61 12.99 -1.87
N LYS A 136 8.53 13.76 -1.84
CA LYS A 136 7.53 13.79 -2.93
C LYS A 136 8.15 14.28 -4.24
N GLY A 137 9.08 15.23 -4.17
CA GLY A 137 9.86 15.69 -5.33
C GLY A 137 10.71 14.57 -5.93
N LEU A 138 11.46 13.85 -5.09
CA LEU A 138 12.28 12.72 -5.51
C LEU A 138 11.43 11.59 -6.12
N MET A 139 10.26 11.31 -5.53
CA MET A 139 9.31 10.34 -6.09
C MET A 139 8.82 10.75 -7.48
N LYS A 140 8.54 12.04 -7.74
CA LYS A 140 8.15 12.51 -9.08
C LYS A 140 9.27 12.30 -10.10
N TYR A 141 10.51 12.50 -9.68
CA TYR A 141 11.66 12.25 -10.52
C TYR A 141 11.82 10.75 -10.83
N TRP A 142 11.67 9.89 -9.82
CA TRP A 142 11.60 8.44 -10.02
C TRP A 142 10.48 8.05 -11.00
N CYS A 143 9.28 8.63 -10.85
CA CYS A 143 8.15 8.41 -11.77
C CYS A 143 8.52 8.75 -13.22
N TYR A 144 9.22 9.87 -13.43
CA TYR A 144 9.70 10.27 -14.76
C TYR A 144 10.68 9.23 -15.35
N LEU A 145 11.61 8.72 -14.54
CA LEU A 145 12.60 7.76 -15.00
C LEU A 145 11.98 6.40 -15.36
N ASP A 146 11.06 5.90 -14.54
CA ASP A 146 10.43 4.58 -14.72
C ASP A 146 9.14 4.60 -15.57
N GLY A 147 8.66 5.80 -15.95
CA GLY A 147 7.41 5.95 -16.70
C GLY A 147 6.16 5.52 -15.93
N ILE A 148 6.20 5.54 -14.59
CA ILE A 148 5.06 5.20 -13.72
C ILE A 148 4.32 6.46 -13.27
N THR A 149 3.05 6.32 -12.90
CA THR A 149 2.26 7.42 -12.33
C THR A 149 2.67 7.69 -10.88
N PHE A 150 2.43 8.92 -10.42
CA PHE A 150 2.69 9.28 -9.02
C PHE A 150 1.88 8.45 -8.03
N ASN A 151 0.66 8.05 -8.39
CA ASN A 151 -0.18 7.20 -7.53
C ASN A 151 0.37 5.78 -7.40
N GLU A 152 0.94 5.22 -8.47
CA GLU A 152 1.61 3.91 -8.41
C GLU A 152 2.87 3.98 -7.52
N ALA A 153 3.66 5.05 -7.64
CA ALA A 153 4.80 5.27 -6.76
C ALA A 153 4.37 5.43 -5.29
N VAL A 154 3.31 6.19 -5.01
CA VAL A 154 2.73 6.32 -3.67
C VAL A 154 2.30 4.96 -3.12
N ALA A 155 1.58 4.14 -3.90
CA ALA A 155 1.14 2.82 -3.45
C ALA A 155 2.32 1.91 -3.07
N GLN A 156 3.41 1.94 -3.85
CA GLN A 156 4.62 1.18 -3.54
C GLN A 156 5.32 1.70 -2.27
N VAL A 157 5.45 3.02 -2.12
CA VAL A 157 6.06 3.63 -0.92
C VAL A 157 5.24 3.35 0.34
N GLN A 158 3.91 3.48 0.28
CA GLN A 158 3.00 3.15 1.38
C GLN A 158 3.15 1.69 1.81
N THR A 159 3.31 0.78 0.85
CA THR A 159 3.52 -0.66 1.11
C THR A 159 4.81 -0.91 1.88
N ILE A 160 5.93 -0.32 1.44
CA ILE A 160 7.24 -0.51 2.06
C ILE A 160 7.33 0.14 3.44
N THR A 161 6.81 1.36 3.56
CA THR A 161 6.87 2.12 4.82
C THR A 161 5.81 1.73 5.84
N ARG A 162 4.77 1.01 5.39
CA ARG A 162 3.56 0.73 6.18
C ARG A 162 2.87 2.01 6.67
N CYS A 163 3.00 3.10 5.92
CA CYS A 163 2.39 4.38 6.19
C CYS A 163 1.26 4.62 5.19
N PRO A 164 -0.03 4.49 5.58
CA PRO A 164 -1.15 4.63 4.65
C PRO A 164 -1.35 6.05 4.14
N ASN A 165 -0.94 7.06 4.92
CA ASN A 165 -1.07 8.46 4.55
C ASN A 165 0.31 9.12 4.45
N MET A 166 0.72 9.48 3.22
CA MET A 166 2.02 10.12 2.97
C MET A 166 2.18 11.47 3.68
N ASP A 167 1.09 12.13 4.05
CA ASP A 167 1.10 13.40 4.79
C ASP A 167 1.31 13.21 6.30
N GLU A 168 1.22 11.98 6.80
CA GLU A 168 1.40 11.62 8.20
C GLU A 168 2.74 10.87 8.44
N MET A 169 3.62 10.86 7.44
CA MET A 169 4.92 10.22 7.57
C MET A 169 5.74 10.88 8.68
N ASP A 170 6.21 10.04 9.60
CA ASP A 170 7.23 10.41 10.56
C ASP A 170 8.63 10.31 9.93
N TYR A 171 9.65 10.68 10.70
CA TYR A 171 11.04 10.57 10.27
C TYR A 171 11.42 9.14 9.85
N GLY A 172 10.96 8.12 10.58
CA GLY A 172 11.27 6.72 10.29
C GLY A 172 10.71 6.26 8.94
N ALA A 173 9.41 6.51 8.70
CA ALA A 173 8.76 6.20 7.44
C ALA A 173 9.39 6.98 6.28
N ALA A 174 9.67 8.28 6.47
CA ALA A 174 10.30 9.09 5.44
C ALA A 174 11.71 8.60 5.09
N LYS A 175 12.50 8.19 6.08
CA LYS A 175 13.84 7.62 5.83
C LYS A 175 13.77 6.33 5.04
N MET A 176 12.86 5.41 5.40
CA MET A 176 12.63 4.18 4.63
C MET A 176 12.19 4.47 3.19
N ALA A 177 11.27 5.41 3.01
CA ALA A 177 10.84 5.82 1.68
C ALA A 177 11.98 6.43 0.86
N TRP A 178 12.83 7.25 1.49
CA TRP A 178 13.97 7.88 0.83
C TRP A 178 14.93 6.82 0.29
N ASP A 179 15.32 5.87 1.15
CA ASP A 179 16.24 4.80 0.81
C ASP A 179 15.65 3.89 -0.28
N PHE A 180 14.34 3.62 -0.22
CA PHE A 180 13.63 2.85 -1.24
C PHE A 180 13.62 3.57 -2.60
N VAL A 181 13.23 4.84 -2.65
CA VAL A 181 13.14 5.62 -3.89
C VAL A 181 14.52 5.77 -4.54
N LEU A 182 15.56 6.07 -3.75
CA LEU A 182 16.94 6.11 -4.24
C LEU A 182 17.40 4.76 -4.82
N ALA A 183 17.01 3.65 -4.17
CA ALA A 183 17.30 2.33 -4.67
C ALA A 183 16.62 2.03 -6.01
N CYS A 184 15.39 2.51 -6.23
CA CYS A 184 14.71 2.37 -7.52
C CYS A 184 15.38 3.21 -8.61
N ILE A 185 15.74 4.47 -8.34
CA ILE A 185 16.45 5.36 -9.27
C ILE A 185 17.82 4.79 -9.69
N SER A 186 18.43 3.92 -8.88
CA SER A 186 19.79 3.45 -9.09
C SER A 186 19.90 2.01 -9.64
N ARG A 187 18.80 1.41 -10.12
CA ARG A 187 18.77 -0.01 -10.55
C ARG A 187 18.13 -0.17 -11.92
N VAL A 188 18.54 -1.21 -12.66
CA VAL A 188 17.83 -1.67 -13.86
C VAL A 188 16.70 -2.62 -13.44
N PRO A 189 15.44 -2.39 -13.85
CA PRO A 189 14.35 -3.32 -13.60
C PRO A 189 14.61 -4.67 -14.27
N SER A 190 14.28 -5.78 -13.60
CA SER A 190 14.53 -7.16 -14.05
C SER A 190 13.84 -7.56 -15.38
N LYS A 191 13.04 -6.68 -16.00
CA LYS A 191 12.18 -6.99 -17.15
C LYS A 191 12.25 -5.93 -18.27
N SER A 192 13.41 -5.35 -18.56
CA SER A 192 13.54 -4.56 -19.79
C SER A 192 13.99 -5.45 -20.94
N ALA A 193 13.03 -6.05 -21.66
CA ALA A 193 13.28 -6.60 -23.00
C ALA A 193 13.41 -5.45 -24.02
N THR A 194 14.15 -4.40 -23.67
CA THR A 194 14.38 -3.23 -24.50
C THR A 194 15.70 -3.39 -25.24
N PRO A 195 15.88 -2.67 -26.35
CA PRO A 195 17.19 -2.56 -26.97
C PRO A 195 18.23 -2.09 -25.96
N LYS A 196 19.46 -2.57 -26.14
CA LYS A 196 20.62 -2.12 -25.37
C LYS A 196 21.19 -0.86 -26.02
N CYS A 197 21.75 0.03 -25.21
CA CYS A 197 22.44 1.21 -25.70
C CYS A 197 23.54 0.82 -26.71
N THR A 198 23.63 1.59 -27.79
CA THR A 198 24.80 1.58 -28.68
C THR A 198 26.00 2.24 -27.99
N GLU A 199 27.20 2.17 -28.58
CA GLU A 199 28.35 2.91 -28.03
C GLU A 199 28.11 4.42 -28.02
N ASP A 200 27.45 4.95 -29.06
CA ASP A 200 27.15 6.38 -29.16
C ASP A 200 26.17 6.82 -28.05
N ASP A 201 25.17 5.99 -27.74
CA ASP A 201 24.22 6.25 -26.65
C ASP A 201 24.90 6.31 -25.27
N LEU A 202 26.01 5.59 -25.11
CA LEU A 202 26.78 5.55 -23.87
C LEU A 202 27.75 6.73 -23.70
N ALA A 203 27.89 7.60 -24.71
CA ALA A 203 28.77 8.77 -24.63
C ALA A 203 28.59 9.64 -23.37
N PRO A 204 27.35 9.91 -22.88
CA PRO A 204 27.17 10.66 -21.63
C PRO A 204 27.71 9.92 -20.40
N VAL A 205 27.59 8.59 -20.37
CA VAL A 205 28.09 7.75 -19.27
C VAL A 205 29.62 7.80 -19.25
N TYR A 206 30.26 7.62 -20.40
CA TYR A 206 31.71 7.70 -20.52
C TYR A 206 32.25 9.10 -20.19
N GLY A 207 31.62 10.15 -20.71
CA GLY A 207 32.02 11.53 -20.42
C GLY A 207 31.92 11.90 -18.93
N LEU A 208 30.90 11.38 -18.22
CA LEU A 208 30.80 11.56 -16.76
C LEU A 208 31.89 10.82 -16.00
N LEU A 209 32.28 9.62 -16.45
CA LEU A 209 33.39 8.88 -15.85
C LEU A 209 34.74 9.57 -16.10
N ASP A 210 34.96 10.11 -17.31
CA ASP A 210 36.14 10.91 -17.63
C ASP A 210 36.21 12.18 -16.77
N TYR A 211 35.07 12.86 -16.60
CA TYR A 211 34.97 14.02 -15.72
C TYR A 211 35.29 13.64 -14.26
N TRP A 212 34.78 12.51 -13.77
CA TRP A 212 35.07 12.06 -12.41
C TRP A 212 36.55 11.70 -12.22
N GLU A 213 37.15 11.02 -13.20
CA GLU A 213 38.57 10.65 -13.23
C GLU A 213 39.50 11.88 -13.17
N HIS A 214 39.11 13.00 -13.77
CA HIS A 214 39.86 14.26 -13.66
C HIS A 214 40.06 14.71 -12.20
N TRP A 215 39.00 14.62 -11.40
CA TRP A 215 39.01 15.01 -9.98
C TRP A 215 39.64 13.94 -9.08
N GLN A 216 39.60 12.67 -9.50
CA GLN A 216 40.16 11.55 -8.75
C GLN A 216 40.84 10.55 -9.69
N LYS A 217 42.14 10.77 -9.91
CA LYS A 217 42.96 9.94 -10.81
C LYS A 217 43.03 8.47 -10.36
N GLY A 218 42.99 7.57 -11.32
CA GLY A 218 43.11 6.12 -11.18
C GLY A 218 41.81 5.39 -10.82
N ALA A 219 40.66 6.06 -10.81
CA ALA A 219 39.41 5.52 -10.30
C ALA A 219 38.46 5.01 -11.41
N TYR A 220 38.68 5.34 -12.68
CA TYR A 220 37.76 5.09 -13.79
C TYR A 220 37.18 3.66 -13.81
N ALA A 221 38.05 2.64 -13.85
CA ALA A 221 37.63 1.24 -13.91
C ALA A 221 36.83 0.83 -12.67
N GLN A 222 37.27 1.27 -11.48
CA GLN A 222 36.57 1.02 -10.23
C GLN A 222 35.17 1.67 -10.23
N ARG A 223 35.04 2.92 -10.69
CA ARG A 223 33.76 3.64 -10.73
C ARG A 223 32.79 3.04 -11.74
N MET A 224 33.31 2.60 -12.88
CA MET A 224 32.53 1.85 -13.86
C MET A 224 32.01 0.55 -13.26
N GLU A 225 32.86 -0.22 -12.56
CA GLU A 225 32.44 -1.45 -11.89
C GLU A 225 31.40 -1.19 -10.79
N GLU A 226 31.58 -0.15 -9.97
CA GLU A 226 30.63 0.26 -8.93
C GLU A 226 29.27 0.69 -9.52
N MET A 227 29.27 1.38 -10.66
CA MET A 227 28.05 1.74 -11.38
C MET A 227 27.33 0.49 -11.87
N CYS A 228 28.03 -0.40 -12.58
CA CYS A 228 27.47 -1.67 -13.07
C CYS A 228 26.87 -2.50 -11.93
N LYS A 229 27.56 -2.61 -10.78
CA LYS A 229 27.05 -3.28 -9.58
C LYS A 229 25.78 -2.64 -9.03
N CYS A 230 25.73 -1.31 -8.92
CA CYS A 230 24.52 -0.61 -8.48
C CYS A 230 23.33 -0.89 -9.39
N MET A 231 23.58 -0.86 -10.70
CA MET A 231 22.58 -1.07 -11.73
C MET A 231 22.22 -2.54 -11.96
N ARG A 232 22.99 -3.48 -11.40
CA ARG A 232 22.83 -4.93 -11.54
C ARG A 232 23.03 -5.43 -12.97
N ILE A 233 24.05 -4.90 -13.64
CA ILE A 233 24.50 -5.34 -14.97
C ILE A 233 25.97 -5.74 -14.90
N ASP A 234 26.41 -6.67 -15.75
CA ASP A 234 27.82 -7.12 -15.72
C ASP A 234 28.76 -6.14 -16.43
N SER A 235 28.24 -5.41 -17.41
CA SER A 235 28.98 -4.42 -18.20
C SER A 235 28.06 -3.32 -18.69
N VAL A 236 28.61 -2.13 -18.93
CA VAL A 236 27.84 -0.96 -19.37
C VAL A 236 27.16 -1.19 -20.74
N GLN A 237 27.73 -2.06 -21.58
CA GLN A 237 27.15 -2.46 -22.87
C GLN A 237 25.87 -3.29 -22.73
N GLN A 238 25.56 -3.79 -21.53
CA GLN A 238 24.28 -4.44 -21.25
C GLN A 238 23.19 -3.45 -20.80
N LEU A 239 23.52 -2.16 -20.65
CA LEU A 239 22.58 -1.14 -20.23
C LEU A 239 21.43 -1.04 -21.24
N PRO A 240 20.17 -1.25 -20.80
CA PRO A 240 19.03 -1.03 -21.67
C PRO A 240 18.82 0.47 -21.94
N GLU A 241 18.42 0.84 -23.15
CA GLU A 241 18.22 2.25 -23.55
C GLU A 241 17.28 3.00 -22.61
N SER A 242 16.18 2.36 -22.18
CA SER A 242 15.23 2.93 -21.22
C SER A 242 15.85 3.25 -19.85
N CYS A 243 16.99 2.65 -19.52
CA CYS A 243 17.70 2.85 -18.27
C CYS A 243 18.90 3.79 -18.40
N LEU A 244 19.20 4.31 -19.59
CA LEU A 244 20.26 5.31 -19.76
C LEU A 244 20.07 6.54 -18.84
N PRO A 245 18.87 7.11 -18.70
CA PRO A 245 18.64 8.22 -17.77
C PRO A 245 18.97 7.86 -16.31
N HIS A 246 18.71 6.61 -15.90
CA HIS A 246 19.06 6.13 -14.56
C HIS A 246 20.58 6.09 -14.36
N ALA A 247 21.32 5.57 -15.35
CA ALA A 247 22.78 5.49 -15.30
C ALA A 247 23.43 6.88 -15.19
N VAL A 248 23.02 7.81 -16.06
CA VAL A 248 23.51 9.19 -16.07
C VAL A 248 23.26 9.86 -14.73
N SER A 249 22.04 9.71 -14.21
CA SER A 249 21.61 10.38 -12.99
C SER A 249 22.25 9.79 -11.74
N GLY A 250 22.41 8.47 -11.70
CA GLY A 250 23.13 7.76 -10.64
C GLY A 250 24.61 8.15 -10.59
N LEU A 251 25.27 8.23 -11.75
CA LEU A 251 26.66 8.72 -11.84
C LEU A 251 26.78 10.15 -11.37
N TRP A 252 25.95 11.06 -11.91
CA TRP A 252 25.99 12.47 -11.54
C TRP A 252 25.78 12.70 -10.05
N MET A 253 24.83 11.97 -9.44
CA MET A 253 24.60 12.03 -8.00
C MET A 253 25.83 11.58 -7.20
N LYS A 254 26.46 10.46 -7.57
CA LYS A 254 27.66 9.96 -6.88
C LYS A 254 28.84 10.92 -6.98
N ILE A 255 29.06 11.49 -8.18
CA ILE A 255 30.11 12.50 -8.42
C ILE A 255 29.93 13.68 -7.45
N ASN A 256 28.72 14.25 -7.37
CA ASN A 256 28.46 15.40 -6.51
C ASN A 256 28.60 15.08 -5.02
N ILE A 257 28.17 13.90 -4.58
CA ILE A 257 28.33 13.46 -3.19
C ILE A 257 29.80 13.37 -2.81
N GLU A 258 30.63 12.78 -3.68
CA GLU A 258 32.04 12.60 -3.37
C GLU A 258 32.87 13.87 -3.48
N ILE A 259 32.65 14.69 -4.52
CA ILE A 259 33.32 15.99 -4.67
C ILE A 259 32.97 16.88 -3.47
N GLY A 260 31.68 17.02 -3.15
CA GLY A 260 31.26 17.83 -2.00
C GLY A 260 31.82 17.32 -0.66
N ARG A 261 31.98 16.00 -0.49
CA ARG A 261 32.66 15.44 0.68
C ARG A 261 34.14 15.80 0.72
N ASN A 262 34.82 15.77 -0.42
CA ASN A 262 36.23 16.13 -0.52
C ASN A 262 36.46 17.61 -0.22
N ASP A 263 35.60 18.49 -0.73
CA ASP A 263 35.66 19.93 -0.47
C ASP A 263 35.48 20.23 1.03
N ALA A 264 34.47 19.63 1.67
CA ALA A 264 34.25 19.75 3.11
C ALA A 264 35.44 19.25 3.95
N LEU A 265 36.11 18.18 3.51
CA LEU A 265 37.32 17.66 4.16
C LEU A 265 38.54 18.56 3.99
N GLN A 266 38.64 19.28 2.85
CA GLN A 266 39.70 20.27 2.65
C GLN A 266 39.48 21.51 3.49
N GLU A 267 38.25 22.03 3.56
CA GLU A 267 37.88 23.16 4.42
C GLU A 267 38.12 22.86 5.90
N ALA A 268 37.78 21.65 6.38
CA ALA A 268 38.02 21.25 7.77
C ALA A 268 39.50 21.10 8.14
N ARG A 269 40.41 21.08 7.16
CA ARG A 269 41.87 20.98 7.36
C ARG A 269 42.59 22.33 7.21
N ALA A 270 41.91 23.34 6.70
CA ALA A 270 42.40 24.72 6.56
C ALA A 270 42.16 25.51 7.85
#